data_AF-A0A969FUD9-F1
#
_entry.id   AF-A0A969FUD9-F1
#
_cell.length_a   1.000
_cell.length_b   1.000
_cell.length_c   1.000
_cell.angle_alpha   90.00
_cell.angle_beta   90.00
_cell.angle_gamma   90.00
#
_symmetry.space_group_name_H-M   'P 1'
#
loop_
_entity.id
_entity.type
_entity.pdbx_description
1 polymer ?
#
loop_
_entity_poly.entity_id
_entity_poly.type
_entity_poly.pdbx_seq_one_letter_code
_entity_poly.pdbx_strand_id
1 'polypeptide(L)'
;MTASQLTYQQMVLLIRQLPLTERVRLVREILEEPLEEQVREGREGQAPLESLYGMLAGQGYVPSDEEIRAVRREMWGKFYQ
;
A
#
# COMPACT_ATOMS: atom_id res chain seq x y z
N MET A 1 -13.02 3.78 -31.75
CA MET A 1 -13.34 2.86 -30.65
C MET A 1 -13.77 3.71 -29.47
N THR A 2 -15.07 3.79 -29.18
CA THR A 2 -15.56 4.56 -28.04
C THR A 2 -15.28 3.76 -26.76
N ALA A 3 -14.47 4.31 -25.85
CA ALA A 3 -14.23 3.70 -24.55
C ALA A 3 -15.58 3.58 -23.83
N SER A 4 -16.14 2.37 -23.81
CA SER A 4 -17.28 2.05 -22.95
C SER A 4 -16.84 2.31 -21.52
N GLN A 5 -17.44 3.31 -20.89
CA GLN A 5 -17.12 3.71 -19.52
C GLN A 5 -17.28 2.48 -18.61
N LEU A 6 -16.15 2.00 -18.10
CA LEU A 6 -16.11 0.87 -17.17
C LEU A 6 -16.73 1.34 -15.85
N THR A 7 -17.78 0.66 -15.39
CA THR A 7 -18.41 1.03 -14.11
C THR A 7 -17.61 0.49 -12.94
N TYR A 8 -17.73 1.14 -11.78
CA TYR A 8 -17.12 0.65 -10.53
C TYR A 8 -17.49 -0.80 -10.22
N GLN A 9 -18.77 -1.15 -10.39
CA GLN A 9 -19.26 -2.50 -10.13
C GLN A 9 -18.62 -3.52 -11.08
N GLN A 10 -18.42 -3.15 -12.35
CA GLN A 10 -17.72 -4.00 -13.33
C GLN A 10 -16.25 -4.21 -12.93
N MET A 11 -15.55 -3.17 -12.47
CA MET A 11 -14.18 -3.30 -11.97
C MET A 11 -14.07 -4.25 -10.78
N VAL A 12 -14.95 -4.11 -9.79
CA VAL A 12 -14.95 -4.99 -8.60
C VAL A 12 -15.18 -6.45 -9.00
N LEU A 13 -16.11 -6.70 -9.94
CA LEU A 13 -16.36 -8.05 -10.44
C LEU A 13 -15.15 -8.65 -11.15
N LEU A 14 -14.46 -7.87 -11.98
CA LEU A 14 -13.27 -8.33 -12.70
C LEU A 14 -12.10 -8.59 -11.75
N ILE A 15 -11.83 -7.69 -10.80
CA ILE A 15 -10.74 -7.86 -9.83
C ILE A 15 -10.97 -9.09 -8.96
N ARG A 16 -12.22 -9.39 -8.58
CA ARG A 16 -12.55 -10.59 -7.78
C ARG A 16 -12.26 -11.91 -8.49
N GLN A 17 -12.22 -11.92 -9.83
CA GLN A 17 -11.89 -13.12 -10.61
C GLN A 17 -10.39 -13.41 -10.63
N LEU A 18 -9.55 -12.44 -10.24
CA LEU A 18 -8.10 -12.62 -10.21
C LEU A 18 -7.67 -13.50 -9.03
N PRO A 19 -6.59 -14.31 -9.21
CA PRO A 19 -5.92 -14.99 -8.10
C PRO A 19 -5.55 -13.99 -6.98
N LEU A 20 -5.49 -14.46 -5.73
CA LEU A 20 -5.19 -13.60 -4.58
C LEU A 20 -3.86 -12.84 -4.73
N THR A 21 -2.82 -13.50 -5.25
CA THR A 21 -1.51 -12.91 -5.52
C THR A 21 -1.60 -11.75 -6.50
N GLU A 22 -2.40 -11.91 -7.55
CA GLU A 22 -2.63 -10.89 -8.58
C GLU A 22 -3.45 -9.72 -8.06
N ARG A 23 -4.46 -9.99 -7.20
CA ARG A 23 -5.22 -8.94 -6.51
C ARG A 23 -4.33 -8.08 -5.62
N VAL A 24 -3.41 -8.70 -4.87
CA VAL A 24 -2.46 -7.98 -4.01
C VAL A 24 -1.49 -7.15 -4.85
N ARG A 25 -0.97 -7.70 -5.96
CA ARG A 25 -0.09 -6.96 -6.87
C ARG A 25 -0.80 -5.75 -7.48
N LEU A 26 -2.05 -5.91 -7.91
CA LEU A 26 -2.87 -4.82 -8.46
C LEU A 26 -3.13 -3.72 -7.43
N VAL A 27 -3.41 -4.07 -6.17
CA VAL A 27 -3.54 -3.07 -5.10
C VAL A 27 -2.22 -2.30 -4.92
N ARG A 28 -1.09 -3.00 -4.91
CA ARG A 28 0.23 -2.35 -4.81
C ARG A 28 0.47 -1.38 -5.96
N GLU A 29 0.24 -1.80 -7.20
CA GLU A 29 0.44 -0.97 -8.40
C GLU A 29 -0.46 0.28 -8.37
N ILE A 30 -1.73 0.15 -7.96
CA ILE A 30 -2.65 1.31 -7.79
C ILE A 30 -2.18 2.23 -6.66
N LEU A 31 -1.64 1.67 -5.58
CA LEU A 31 -1.18 2.44 -4.43
C LEU A 31 0.19 3.10 -4.64
N GLU A 32 0.99 2.62 -5.59
CA GLU A 32 2.30 3.17 -5.98
C GLU A 32 2.19 4.39 -6.90
N GLU A 33 1.03 4.60 -7.55
CA GLU A 33 0.71 5.92 -8.11
C GLU A 33 0.70 6.96 -6.97
N PRO A 34 1.09 8.23 -7.22
CA PRO A 34 1.17 9.26 -6.18
C PRO A 34 -0.24 9.65 -5.66
N LEU A 35 -0.84 8.75 -4.88
CA LEU A 35 -2.07 8.96 -4.14
C LEU A 35 -1.89 10.05 -3.11
N GLU A 36 -0.67 10.29 -2.62
CA GLU A 36 -0.41 11.35 -1.65
C GLU A 36 -0.76 12.75 -2.18
N GLU A 37 -0.54 13.00 -3.48
CA GLU A 37 -0.91 14.26 -4.12
C GLU A 37 -2.44 14.35 -4.33
N GLN A 38 -3.06 13.30 -4.85
CA GLN A 38 -4.52 13.26 -5.09
C GLN A 38 -5.34 13.29 -3.78
N VAL A 39 -4.83 12.66 -2.71
CA VAL A 39 -5.44 12.66 -1.39
C VAL A 39 -5.27 14.02 -0.71
N ARG A 40 -4.21 14.79 -1.01
CA ARG A 40 -4.02 16.14 -0.46
C ARG A 40 -4.99 17.14 -1.09
N GLU A 41 -5.27 17.03 -2.39
CA GLU A 41 -6.25 17.87 -3.09
C GLU A 41 -7.69 17.66 -2.59
N GLY A 42 -8.05 16.43 -2.16
CA GLY A 42 -9.37 16.12 -1.59
C GLY A 42 -9.55 16.49 -0.10
N ARG A 43 -8.53 17.03 0.57
CA ARG A 43 -8.50 17.24 2.03
C ARG A 43 -8.88 18.66 2.47
N GLU A 44 -9.13 19.60 1.56
CA GLU A 44 -9.62 20.93 1.94
C GLU A 44 -11.00 20.82 2.62
N GLY A 45 -11.02 20.87 3.96
CA GLY A 45 -12.24 20.81 4.77
C GLY A 45 -12.60 19.46 5.39
N GLN A 46 -11.76 18.42 5.25
CA GLN A 46 -12.00 17.14 5.92
C GLN A 46 -11.36 17.10 7.31
N ALA A 47 -12.07 16.53 8.29
CA ALA A 47 -11.54 16.27 9.61
C ALA A 47 -10.27 15.39 9.51
N PRO A 48 -9.27 15.59 10.37
CA PRO A 48 -8.05 14.77 10.35
C PRO A 48 -8.43 13.29 10.45
N LEU A 49 -7.84 12.46 9.57
CA LEU A 49 -8.05 11.01 9.60
C LEU A 49 -7.68 10.49 10.99
N GLU A 50 -8.53 9.65 11.56
CA GLU A 50 -8.20 8.95 12.79
C GLU A 50 -6.94 8.10 12.57
N SER A 51 -6.03 8.17 13.54
CA SER A 51 -4.76 7.45 13.46
C SER A 51 -5.02 5.95 13.45
N LEU A 52 -4.72 5.28 12.33
CA LEU A 52 -4.74 3.83 12.22
C LEU A 52 -3.62 3.17 13.04
N TYR A 53 -2.70 3.94 13.61
CA TYR A 53 -1.59 3.44 14.43
C TYR A 53 -2.10 2.56 15.57
N GLY A 54 -3.16 2.97 16.28
CA GLY A 54 -3.77 2.16 17.34
C GLY A 54 -4.52 0.93 16.84
N MET A 55 -5.09 0.98 15.64
CA MET A 55 -5.81 -0.14 15.01
C MET A 55 -4.85 -1.20 14.46
N LEU A 56 -3.67 -0.80 14.01
CA LEU A 56 -2.63 -1.68 13.46
C LEU A 56 -1.58 -2.08 14.51
N ALA A 57 -1.55 -1.44 15.68
CA ALA A 57 -0.63 -1.77 16.78
C ALA A 57 -0.72 -3.24 17.24
N GLY A 58 -1.85 -3.90 17.01
CA GLY A 58 -2.05 -5.32 17.32
C GLY A 58 -1.59 -6.30 16.23
N GLN A 59 -1.13 -5.83 15.06
CA GLN A 59 -0.77 -6.71 13.93
C GLN A 59 0.63 -7.33 14.02
N GLY A 60 1.25 -7.29 15.21
CA GLY A 60 2.48 -7.99 15.52
C GLY A 60 3.68 -7.05 15.62
N TYR A 61 4.84 -7.67 15.82
CA TYR A 61 6.08 -6.97 16.10
C TYR A 61 6.49 -6.04 14.96
N VAL A 62 6.60 -4.75 15.29
CA VAL A 62 7.21 -3.73 14.45
C VAL A 62 8.69 -3.65 14.85
N PRO A 63 9.63 -3.99 13.95
CA PRO A 63 11.05 -3.89 14.26
C PRO A 63 11.43 -2.44 14.56
N SER A 64 12.22 -2.24 15.60
CA SER A 64 12.84 -0.95 15.90
C SER A 64 13.86 -0.56 14.84
N ASP A 65 14.17 0.73 14.77
CA ASP A 65 15.20 1.27 13.87
C ASP A 65 16.59 0.64 14.09
N GLU A 66 16.86 0.14 15.30
CA GLU A 66 18.10 -0.56 15.61
C GLU A 66 18.12 -1.97 14.99
N GLU A 67 17.00 -2.67 15.05
CA GLU A 67 16.84 -4.01 14.48
C GLU A 67 16.88 -3.96 12.95
N ILE A 68 16.26 -2.94 12.35
CA ILE A 68 16.37 -2.67 10.91
C ILE A 68 17.83 -2.40 10.51
N ARG A 69 18.56 -1.59 11.30
CA ARG A 69 19.98 -1.30 11.04
C ARG A 69 20.88 -2.50 11.26
N ALA A 70 20.57 -3.38 12.21
CA ALA A 70 21.31 -4.61 12.45
C ALA A 70 21.17 -5.59 11.28
N VAL A 71 19.94 -5.86 10.85
CA VAL A 71 19.67 -6.73 9.68
C VAL A 71 20.26 -6.15 8.41
N ARG A 72 20.17 -4.83 8.19
CA ARG A 72 20.82 -4.18 7.05
C ARG A 72 22.32 -4.41 7.06
N ARG A 73 23.01 -4.22 8.20
CA ARG A 73 24.46 -4.49 8.29
C ARG A 73 24.80 -5.95 8.03
N GLU A 74 24.01 -6.89 8.55
CA GLU A 74 24.23 -8.32 8.33
C GLU A 74 24.07 -8.70 6.84
N MET A 75 23.00 -8.23 6.20
CA MET A 75 22.73 -8.49 4.79
C MET A 75 23.78 -7.86 3.87
N TRP A 76 24.18 -6.61 4.15
CA TRP A 76 25.17 -5.90 3.34
C TRP A 76 26.61 -6.33 3.61
N GLY A 77 26.90 -6.86 4.82
CA GLY A 77 28.20 -7.44 5.15
C GLY A 77 28.55 -8.67 4.31
N LYS A 78 27.55 -9.40 3.79
CA LYS A 78 27.73 -10.53 2.87
C LYS A 78 28.19 -10.13 1.47
N PHE A 79 28.11 -8.85 1.10
CA PHE A 79 28.57 -8.34 -0.20
C PHE A 79 30.01 -7.82 -0.18
N TYR A 80 30.63 -7.71 1.00
CA TYR A 80 32.01 -7.21 1.19
C TYR A 80 32.95 -8.26 1.83
N GLN A 81 32.58 -9.55 1.78
CA GLN A 81 33.49 -10.69 1.99
C GLN A 81 33.95 -11.22 0.63
#